data_AF-A0A1I0LDB0-F1
#
_entry.id   AF-A0A1I0LDB0-F1
#
_cell.length_a   1.000
_cell.length_b   1.000
_cell.length_c   1.000
_cell.angle_alpha   90.00
_cell.angle_beta   90.00
_cell.angle_gamma   90.00
#
_symmetry.space_group_name_H-M   'P 1'
#
loop_
_entity.id
_entity.type
_entity.pdbx_description
1 polymer ?
#
loop_
_entity_poly.entity_id
_entity_poly.type
_entity_poly.pdbx_seq_one_letter_code
_entity_poly.pdbx_strand_id
1 'polypeptide(L)'
;MFKLKGFSRPFRSPSVDLPRSPGPAQRPDSLPSSPRPPSRPSSAPPRLHTDQFTPQRPRTAPGSLPRSPTSPSSPRSPAAGPIQRPWQTPANIQQFGQNLETKYPGTKLTQYVGQQGHPDLQSNGGACNAITKEWVRLGSQSPSMDQASKVFGHRLDNNMPQLKAEQLQHQANAQDIKQAIQNLNQQRTVLDAEQARLEPLIEKYQRGELNPTEVQALNRDLRKFEKKSATFQRVSADITEARMDERTKVGSGLPHMNVLEGAPIDNDSIGKLHNSLEKDGFHVIHLNKTSGGDGHVMAFQKQNGQYKFMDPNTGEFQTKDPKQATNILLDHLDNAYSKFDLITVDHFNG
;
A
#
# COMPACT_ATOMS: atom_id res chain seq x y z
N MET A 1 -0.74 -9.53 22.54
CA MET A 1 -0.48 -10.96 22.80
C MET A 1 -1.02 -11.27 24.20
N PHE A 2 -2.19 -11.90 24.29
CA PHE A 2 -2.83 -12.23 25.58
C PHE A 2 -2.05 -13.38 26.23
N LYS A 3 -1.11 -13.04 27.12
CA LYS A 3 -0.45 -14.05 27.96
C LYS A 3 -1.10 -13.98 29.33
N LEU A 4 -1.95 -14.96 29.60
CA LEU A 4 -2.34 -15.28 30.98
C LEU A 4 -1.05 -15.69 31.71
N LYS A 5 -0.55 -14.84 32.61
CA LYS A 5 0.55 -15.20 33.49
C LYS A 5 0.04 -16.32 34.39
N GLY A 6 0.60 -17.53 34.28
CA GLY A 6 0.25 -18.66 35.13
C GLY A 6 0.09 -20.02 34.43
N PHE A 7 -0.03 -20.07 33.11
CA PHE A 7 -0.08 -21.32 32.35
C PHE A 7 1.21 -21.52 31.55
N SER A 8 2.24 -22.10 32.19
CA SER A 8 3.50 -22.48 31.52
C SER A 8 3.82 -23.97 31.61
N ARG A 9 2.81 -24.83 31.79
CA ARG A 9 3.00 -26.29 31.69
C ARG A 9 1.85 -26.95 30.92
N PRO A 10 2.14 -27.88 29.99
CA PRO A 10 1.10 -28.70 29.37
C PRO A 10 0.46 -29.58 30.46
N PHE A 11 -0.86 -29.52 30.59
CA PHE A 11 -1.62 -30.36 31.50
C PHE A 11 -1.43 -31.84 31.11
N ARG A 12 -0.77 -32.62 31.98
CA ARG A 12 -0.90 -34.09 32.00
C ARG A 12 -2.09 -34.43 32.89
N SER A 13 -3.06 -35.15 32.34
CA SER A 13 -4.13 -35.80 33.10
C SER A 13 -3.52 -36.77 34.14
N PRO A 14 -4.06 -36.87 35.36
CA PRO A 14 -3.70 -37.96 36.25
C PRO A 14 -4.33 -39.26 35.75
N SER A 15 -3.49 -40.25 35.47
CA SER A 15 -3.91 -41.64 35.25
C SER A 15 -4.50 -42.20 36.54
N VAL A 16 -5.71 -42.72 36.47
CA VAL A 16 -6.30 -43.55 37.53
C VAL A 16 -6.01 -45.00 37.16
N ASP A 17 -5.17 -45.65 37.97
CA ASP A 17 -4.91 -47.09 37.92
C ASP A 17 -6.15 -47.88 38.40
N LEU A 18 -6.58 -48.86 37.61
CA LEU A 18 -7.51 -49.91 38.01
C LEU A 18 -6.90 -51.29 37.69
N PRO A 19 -7.14 -52.34 38.51
CA PRO A 19 -6.34 -53.56 38.51
C PRO A 19 -6.63 -54.54 37.35
N ARG A 20 -5.58 -55.30 37.02
CA ARG A 20 -5.41 -56.31 35.95
C ARG A 20 -6.24 -57.60 36.08
N SER A 21 -6.50 -58.25 34.94
CA SER A 21 -6.50 -59.72 34.76
C SER A 21 -6.42 -60.11 33.25
N PRO A 22 -6.01 -61.36 32.88
CA PRO A 22 -4.78 -61.58 32.09
C PRO A 22 -4.92 -62.18 30.66
N GLY A 23 -3.95 -61.80 29.79
CA GLY A 23 -3.29 -62.56 28.69
C GLY A 23 -4.09 -63.17 27.51
N PRO A 24 -3.45 -63.68 26.42
CA PRO A 24 -2.01 -63.72 26.10
C PRO A 24 -1.59 -63.31 24.64
N ALA A 25 -0.30 -62.97 24.48
CA ALA A 25 0.67 -63.23 23.36
C ALA A 25 0.30 -62.86 21.88
N GLN A 26 1.14 -62.36 20.95
CA GLN A 26 2.59 -62.43 20.67
C GLN A 26 3.05 -61.20 19.80
N ARG A 27 4.37 -60.99 19.72
CA ARG A 27 5.16 -60.09 18.83
C ARG A 27 5.39 -60.75 17.43
N PRO A 28 6.16 -60.21 16.43
CA PRO A 28 6.79 -58.88 16.22
C PRO A 28 6.79 -58.33 14.75
N ASP A 29 7.49 -57.19 14.56
CA ASP A 29 8.31 -56.77 13.38
C ASP A 29 7.75 -55.98 12.15
N SER A 30 8.58 -54.97 11.78
CA SER A 30 8.86 -54.42 10.42
C SER A 30 8.24 -53.08 10.00
N LEU A 31 9.07 -52.03 9.97
CA LEU A 31 9.06 -50.94 8.96
C LEU A 31 9.91 -51.39 7.73
N PRO A 32 10.04 -50.65 6.61
CA PRO A 32 9.26 -49.53 6.04
C PRO A 32 8.91 -49.77 4.54
N SER A 33 8.09 -48.91 3.91
CA SER A 33 8.27 -48.47 2.49
C SER A 33 7.23 -47.43 2.07
N SER A 34 7.70 -46.43 1.31
CA SER A 34 6.97 -45.29 0.74
C SER A 34 5.76 -45.65 -0.13
N PRO A 35 4.83 -44.69 -0.32
CA PRO A 35 4.05 -44.60 -1.55
C PRO A 35 4.47 -43.42 -2.43
N ARG A 36 4.69 -43.76 -3.69
CA ARG A 36 4.83 -42.94 -4.90
C ARG A 36 3.57 -42.06 -5.14
N PRO A 37 3.69 -40.90 -5.81
CA PRO A 37 2.55 -40.03 -6.11
C PRO A 37 1.82 -40.46 -7.40
N PRO A 38 0.53 -40.08 -7.56
CA PRO A 38 -0.07 -39.94 -8.87
C PRO A 38 -0.60 -38.51 -9.14
N SER A 39 0.07 -37.84 -10.09
CA SER A 39 -0.45 -37.10 -11.26
C SER A 39 -1.89 -36.56 -11.31
N ARG A 40 -2.04 -35.23 -11.50
CA ARG A 40 -2.76 -34.48 -12.60
C ARG A 40 -3.05 -33.01 -12.15
N PRO A 41 -3.53 -32.10 -13.01
CA PRO A 41 -3.07 -31.65 -14.32
C PRO A 41 -2.91 -30.10 -14.42
N SER A 42 -2.28 -29.68 -15.50
CA SER A 42 -2.15 -28.29 -15.98
C SER A 42 -3.48 -27.76 -16.54
N SER A 43 -3.85 -26.52 -16.18
CA SER A 43 -4.93 -25.74 -16.81
C SER A 43 -4.55 -24.25 -16.83
N ALA A 44 -3.95 -23.81 -17.94
CA ALA A 44 -3.80 -22.40 -18.28
C ALA A 44 -5.08 -21.89 -19.01
N PRO A 45 -5.56 -20.65 -18.78
CA PRO A 45 -6.65 -20.10 -19.56
C PRO A 45 -6.17 -19.48 -20.91
N PRO A 46 -7.08 -19.32 -21.88
CA PRO A 46 -6.78 -19.33 -23.31
C PRO A 46 -6.41 -17.96 -23.91
N ARG A 47 -5.52 -18.02 -24.91
CA ARG A 47 -5.18 -16.92 -25.83
C ARG A 47 -6.32 -16.72 -26.83
N LEU A 48 -6.83 -15.49 -26.92
CA LEU A 48 -7.68 -15.08 -28.04
C LEU A 48 -6.80 -14.61 -29.21
N HIS A 49 -7.05 -15.21 -30.36
CA HIS A 49 -6.50 -14.90 -31.67
C HIS A 49 -6.78 -13.44 -32.07
N THR A 50 -5.77 -12.76 -32.62
CA THR A 50 -5.95 -11.54 -33.39
C THR A 50 -5.50 -11.86 -34.82
N ASP A 51 -6.47 -11.94 -35.73
CA ASP A 51 -6.21 -12.07 -37.16
C ASP A 51 -5.78 -10.72 -37.75
N GLN A 52 -4.70 -10.81 -38.52
CA GLN A 52 -4.41 -10.13 -39.78
C GLN A 52 -4.72 -8.62 -39.88
N PHE A 53 -3.65 -7.82 -39.75
CA PHE A 53 -3.46 -6.65 -40.62
C PHE A 53 -2.02 -6.59 -41.09
N THR A 54 -1.83 -6.88 -42.38
CA THR A 54 -0.58 -6.71 -43.13
C THR A 54 -0.52 -5.27 -43.65
N PRO A 55 0.42 -4.41 -43.21
CA PRO A 55 0.62 -3.14 -43.89
C PRO A 55 1.44 -3.38 -45.17
N GLN A 56 0.77 -3.20 -46.32
CA GLN A 56 1.45 -3.08 -47.60
C GLN A 56 2.35 -1.84 -47.63
N ARG A 57 3.54 -2.05 -48.20
CA ARG A 57 4.59 -1.08 -48.43
C ARG A 57 4.38 -0.40 -49.79
N PRO A 58 4.35 0.93 -49.91
CA PRO A 58 4.58 1.57 -51.21
C PRO A 58 6.08 1.80 -51.44
N ARG A 59 6.56 1.33 -52.59
CA ARG A 59 7.91 1.57 -53.12
C ARG A 59 8.10 3.04 -53.51
N THR A 60 9.34 3.48 -53.32
CA THR A 60 9.96 4.75 -53.74
C THR A 60 9.91 5.03 -55.24
N ALA A 61 9.88 6.31 -55.62
CA ALA A 61 10.53 6.83 -56.81
C ALA A 61 11.35 8.10 -56.46
N PRO A 62 12.53 8.33 -57.08
CA PRO A 62 13.49 9.34 -56.66
C PRO A 62 13.27 10.69 -57.36
N GLY A 63 13.38 11.78 -56.62
CA GLY A 63 13.25 13.14 -57.16
C GLY A 63 14.20 14.13 -56.46
N SER A 64 15.34 14.37 -57.11
CA SER A 64 16.12 15.61 -57.20
C SER A 64 16.21 16.55 -55.99
N LEU A 65 17.41 16.63 -55.40
CA LEU A 65 17.87 17.70 -54.52
C LEU A 65 18.10 19.01 -55.30
N PRO A 66 17.72 20.17 -54.73
CA PRO A 66 18.49 21.39 -54.89
C PRO A 66 19.11 21.85 -53.56
N ARG A 67 20.24 22.53 -53.72
CA ARG A 67 21.23 22.95 -52.73
C ARG A 67 20.68 23.85 -51.62
N SER A 68 21.30 23.69 -50.45
CA SER A 68 21.13 24.50 -49.23
C SER A 68 21.37 26.00 -49.44
N PRO A 69 20.64 26.87 -48.73
CA PRO A 69 21.16 28.10 -48.20
C PRO A 69 21.55 27.90 -46.72
N THR A 70 22.73 28.42 -46.38
CA THR A 70 23.28 28.58 -45.03
C THR A 70 22.23 29.04 -44.02
N SER A 71 21.96 28.22 -42.99
CA SER A 71 21.13 28.61 -41.86
C SER A 71 21.92 29.52 -40.91
N PRO A 72 21.39 30.70 -40.53
CA PRO A 72 21.93 31.47 -39.42
C PRO A 72 21.66 30.74 -38.10
N SER A 73 22.60 30.87 -37.17
CA SER A 73 22.59 30.30 -35.82
C SER A 73 21.19 30.34 -35.18
N SER A 74 20.60 29.16 -34.94
CA SER A 74 19.29 29.07 -34.30
C SER A 74 19.37 29.62 -32.86
N PRO A 75 18.45 30.50 -32.44
CA PRO A 75 18.32 30.86 -31.04
C PRO A 75 17.90 29.61 -30.24
N ARG A 76 18.52 29.44 -29.08
CA ARG A 76 18.23 28.38 -28.10
C ARG A 76 16.72 28.35 -27.84
N SER A 77 16.04 27.28 -28.26
CA SER A 77 14.60 27.12 -27.98
C SER A 77 14.37 27.21 -26.47
N PRO A 78 13.39 28.02 -26.00
CA PRO A 78 13.05 28.03 -24.58
C PRO A 78 12.66 26.60 -24.17
N ALA A 79 13.12 26.18 -22.99
CA ALA A 79 12.77 24.87 -22.44
C ALA A 79 11.24 24.72 -22.49
N ALA A 80 10.75 23.62 -23.08
CA ALA A 80 9.32 23.36 -23.13
C ALA A 80 8.74 23.43 -21.71
N GLY A 81 7.73 24.29 -21.54
CA GLY A 81 6.99 24.45 -20.29
C GLY A 81 6.29 23.16 -19.87
N PRO A 82 5.61 23.15 -18.71
CA PRO A 82 4.89 21.97 -18.24
C PRO A 82 3.84 21.55 -19.28
N ILE A 83 3.72 20.24 -19.49
CA ILE A 83 2.68 19.70 -20.37
C ILE A 83 1.30 20.07 -19.78
N GLN A 84 0.50 20.76 -20.58
CA GLN A 84 -0.88 21.13 -20.26
C GLN A 84 -1.80 19.95 -20.53
N ARG A 85 -2.85 19.83 -19.70
CA ARG A 85 -3.86 18.79 -19.82
C ARG A 85 -4.98 19.19 -20.79
N PRO A 86 -5.72 18.22 -21.36
CA PRO A 86 -6.88 18.53 -22.19
C PRO A 86 -8.04 19.14 -21.38
N TRP A 87 -8.04 18.99 -20.05
CA TRP A 87 -8.92 19.74 -19.15
C TRP A 87 -8.22 20.96 -18.56
N GLN A 88 -9.02 21.94 -18.13
CA GLN A 88 -8.52 23.17 -17.52
C GLN A 88 -7.82 22.87 -16.19
N THR A 89 -6.55 23.25 -16.08
CA THR A 89 -5.87 23.27 -14.78
C THR A 89 -6.30 24.53 -14.02
N PRO A 90 -6.85 24.43 -12.80
CA PRO A 90 -7.25 25.59 -12.01
C PRO A 90 -6.10 26.60 -11.79
N ALA A 91 -6.42 27.90 -11.80
CA ALA A 91 -5.42 28.97 -11.71
C ALA A 91 -4.59 28.92 -10.42
N ASN A 92 -5.19 28.53 -9.30
CA ASN A 92 -4.50 28.33 -8.02
C ASN A 92 -3.45 27.21 -8.11
N ILE A 93 -3.69 26.14 -8.86
CA ILE A 93 -2.72 25.05 -9.07
C ILE A 93 -1.58 25.51 -9.96
N GLN A 94 -1.88 26.28 -11.02
CA GLN A 94 -0.86 26.87 -11.88
C GLN A 94 0.06 27.82 -11.10
N GLN A 95 -0.53 28.71 -10.31
CA GLN A 95 0.20 29.65 -9.47
C GLN A 95 1.05 28.93 -8.41
N PHE A 96 0.50 27.90 -7.76
CA PHE A 96 1.24 27.10 -6.79
C PHE A 96 2.46 26.42 -7.44
N GLY A 97 2.30 25.82 -8.62
CA GLY A 97 3.42 25.23 -9.36
C GLY A 97 4.52 26.24 -9.71
N GLN A 98 4.13 27.42 -10.22
CA GLN A 98 5.07 28.51 -10.53
C GLN A 98 5.79 29.03 -9.28
N ASN A 99 5.10 29.13 -8.15
CA ASN A 99 5.69 29.54 -6.87
C ASN A 99 6.76 28.54 -6.41
N LEU A 100 6.52 27.23 -6.56
CA LEU A 100 7.51 26.20 -6.23
C LEU A 100 8.76 26.29 -7.10
N GLU A 101 8.61 26.45 -8.42
CA GLU A 101 9.75 26.59 -9.34
C GLU A 101 10.56 27.88 -9.05
N THR A 102 9.88 28.95 -8.63
CA THR A 102 10.53 30.20 -8.24
C THR A 102 11.26 30.08 -6.89
N LYS A 103 10.63 29.43 -5.92
CA LYS A 103 11.15 29.27 -4.55
C LYS A 103 12.31 28.27 -4.48
N TYR A 104 12.33 27.27 -5.35
CA TYR A 104 13.35 26.21 -5.37
C TYR A 104 14.08 26.13 -6.72
N PRO A 105 15.14 26.94 -6.91
CA PRO A 105 15.93 26.90 -8.14
C PRO A 105 16.46 25.50 -8.44
N GLY A 106 16.19 24.99 -9.64
CA GLY A 106 16.56 23.63 -10.05
C GLY A 106 15.43 22.61 -9.90
N THR A 107 14.31 23.00 -9.29
CA THR A 107 13.04 22.27 -9.39
C THR A 107 12.32 22.65 -10.68
N LYS A 108 11.76 21.66 -11.37
CA LYS A 108 10.95 21.83 -12.58
C LYS A 108 9.60 21.14 -12.43
N LEU A 109 8.52 21.84 -12.74
CA LEU A 109 7.21 21.21 -12.98
C LEU A 109 7.24 20.52 -14.34
N THR A 110 7.17 19.18 -14.36
CA THR A 110 7.26 18.39 -15.60
C THR A 110 5.90 18.31 -16.30
N GLN A 111 4.82 18.16 -15.54
CA GLN A 111 3.45 18.19 -16.05
C GLN A 111 2.46 18.46 -14.93
N TYR A 112 1.34 19.09 -15.28
CA TYR A 112 0.19 19.17 -14.38
C TYR A 112 -0.47 17.79 -14.26
N VAL A 113 -1.05 17.51 -13.10
CA VAL A 113 -1.96 16.36 -12.92
C VAL A 113 -3.34 16.91 -12.59
N GLY A 114 -3.42 17.74 -11.55
CA GLY A 114 -4.50 18.71 -11.35
C GLY A 114 -5.90 18.13 -11.48
N GLN A 115 -6.18 17.00 -10.82
CA GLN A 115 -7.42 16.24 -11.04
C GLN A 115 -8.72 17.03 -10.74
N GLN A 116 -8.62 18.09 -9.93
CA GLN A 116 -9.76 18.96 -9.58
C GLN A 116 -10.40 19.63 -10.80
N GLY A 117 -9.61 19.85 -11.86
CA GLY A 117 -10.09 20.40 -13.12
C GLY A 117 -10.78 19.39 -14.04
N HIS A 118 -10.72 18.09 -13.73
CA HIS A 118 -11.19 17.04 -14.63
C HIS A 118 -12.73 16.87 -14.51
N PRO A 119 -13.50 16.97 -15.62
CA PRO A 119 -14.97 16.86 -15.60
C PRO A 119 -15.48 15.61 -14.90
N ASP A 120 -14.87 14.45 -15.17
CA ASP A 120 -15.29 13.17 -14.57
C ASP A 120 -15.05 13.06 -13.06
N LEU A 121 -14.24 13.93 -12.45
CA LEU A 121 -13.83 13.83 -11.05
C LEU A 121 -14.44 14.91 -10.14
N GLN A 122 -15.12 15.92 -10.69
CA GLN A 122 -15.71 17.02 -9.93
C GLN A 122 -16.78 16.58 -8.91
N SER A 123 -17.38 15.40 -9.07
CA SER A 123 -18.50 14.92 -8.24
C SER A 123 -18.16 13.81 -7.23
N ASN A 124 -17.02 13.14 -7.33
CA ASN A 124 -16.85 11.79 -6.73
C ASN A 124 -15.59 11.61 -5.84
N GLY A 125 -15.13 12.65 -5.14
CA GLY A 125 -14.06 12.49 -4.13
C GLY A 125 -12.65 12.21 -4.70
N GLY A 126 -12.44 12.47 -5.99
CA GLY A 126 -11.15 12.34 -6.68
C GLY A 126 -10.76 10.89 -7.01
N ALA A 127 -9.53 10.71 -7.50
CA ALA A 127 -8.87 9.46 -7.90
C ALA A 127 -7.41 9.40 -7.40
N CYS A 128 -7.11 10.05 -6.26
CA CYS A 128 -5.72 10.24 -5.78
C CYS A 128 -4.93 8.93 -5.69
N ASN A 129 -5.54 7.88 -5.12
CA ASN A 129 -4.86 6.60 -4.91
C ASN A 129 -4.64 5.89 -6.25
N ALA A 130 -5.66 5.80 -7.09
CA ALA A 130 -5.54 5.18 -8.41
C ALA A 130 -4.51 5.90 -9.30
N ILE A 131 -4.52 7.23 -9.32
CA ILE A 131 -3.53 8.02 -10.05
C ILE A 131 -2.12 7.77 -9.51
N THR A 132 -1.94 7.77 -8.19
CA THR A 132 -0.62 7.54 -7.57
C THR A 132 -0.10 6.14 -7.83
N LYS A 133 -0.96 5.14 -7.71
CA LYS A 133 -0.62 3.75 -8.04
C LYS A 133 -0.21 3.61 -9.51
N GLU A 134 -0.97 4.19 -10.43
CA GLU A 134 -0.65 4.15 -11.86
C GLU A 134 0.68 4.85 -12.17
N TRP A 135 0.96 5.95 -11.47
CA TRP A 135 2.23 6.64 -11.55
C TRP A 135 3.40 5.75 -11.12
N VAL A 136 3.29 5.08 -9.95
CA VAL A 136 4.30 4.12 -9.47
C VAL A 136 4.47 2.97 -10.46
N ARG A 137 3.36 2.41 -10.97
CA ARG A 137 3.37 1.29 -11.93
C ARG A 137 4.13 1.65 -13.21
N LEU A 138 3.85 2.81 -13.77
CA LEU A 138 4.49 3.26 -15.01
C LEU A 138 5.95 3.66 -14.78
N GLY A 139 6.24 4.26 -13.62
CA GLY A 139 7.58 4.54 -13.16
C GLY A 139 8.45 3.28 -13.08
N SER A 140 7.96 2.21 -12.46
CA SER A 140 8.73 0.98 -12.24
C SER A 140 8.96 0.15 -13.50
N GLN A 141 8.14 0.37 -14.53
CA GLN A 141 8.25 -0.32 -15.82
C GLN A 141 9.08 0.46 -16.85
N SER A 142 9.45 1.71 -16.53
CA SER A 142 10.11 2.60 -17.47
C SER A 142 11.63 2.66 -17.24
N PRO A 143 12.43 2.72 -18.31
CA PRO A 143 13.89 2.83 -18.19
C PRO A 143 14.35 4.21 -17.70
N SER A 144 13.47 5.21 -17.72
CA SER A 144 13.76 6.56 -17.22
C SER A 144 12.50 7.26 -16.69
N MET A 145 12.69 8.16 -15.73
CA MET A 145 11.62 9.02 -15.21
C MET A 145 10.92 9.85 -16.30
N ASP A 146 11.62 10.26 -17.36
CA ASP A 146 11.03 11.09 -18.42
C ASP A 146 10.11 10.28 -19.33
N GLN A 147 10.50 9.05 -19.66
CA GLN A 147 9.63 8.13 -20.39
C GLN A 147 8.40 7.77 -19.54
N ALA A 148 8.59 7.49 -18.26
CA ALA A 148 7.50 7.24 -17.32
C ALA A 148 6.49 8.40 -17.31
N SER A 149 6.96 9.63 -17.12
CA SER A 149 6.10 10.82 -17.12
C SER A 149 5.31 10.98 -18.41
N LYS A 150 5.92 10.75 -19.58
CA LYS A 150 5.21 10.84 -20.87
C LYS A 150 4.09 9.81 -20.99
N VAL A 151 4.37 8.55 -20.64
CA VAL A 151 3.37 7.47 -20.70
C VAL A 151 2.27 7.71 -19.67
N PHE A 152 2.64 8.12 -18.46
CA PHE A 152 1.68 8.50 -17.41
C PHE A 152 0.79 9.66 -17.84
N GLY A 153 1.37 10.69 -18.45
CA GLY A 153 0.61 11.81 -18.97
C GLY A 153 -0.42 11.37 -20.02
N HIS A 154 -0.01 10.56 -21.00
CA HIS A 154 -0.93 9.99 -21.98
C HIS A 154 -2.03 9.14 -21.33
N ARG A 155 -1.71 8.38 -20.29
CA ARG A 155 -2.67 7.57 -19.54
C ARG A 155 -3.70 8.43 -18.82
N LEU A 156 -3.26 9.50 -18.15
CA LEU A 156 -4.16 10.46 -17.50
C LEU A 156 -5.11 11.09 -18.50
N ASP A 157 -4.61 11.49 -19.67
CA ASP A 157 -5.39 12.17 -20.70
C ASP A 157 -6.49 11.30 -21.31
N ASN A 158 -6.30 9.97 -21.34
CA ASN A 158 -7.14 9.06 -22.11
C ASN A 158 -7.88 8.01 -21.26
N ASN A 159 -7.53 7.82 -19.99
CA ASN A 159 -8.03 6.70 -19.18
C ASN A 159 -8.58 7.10 -17.80
N MET A 160 -9.00 8.36 -17.62
CA MET A 160 -9.57 8.81 -16.35
C MET A 160 -10.79 8.01 -15.88
N PRO A 161 -11.73 7.57 -16.75
CA PRO A 161 -12.85 6.72 -16.31
C PRO A 161 -12.40 5.40 -15.66
N GLN A 162 -11.32 4.80 -16.16
CA GLN A 162 -10.76 3.59 -15.58
C GLN A 162 -10.12 3.87 -14.21
N LEU A 163 -9.31 4.93 -14.11
CA LEU A 163 -8.68 5.33 -12.85
C LEU A 163 -9.73 5.67 -11.77
N LYS A 164 -10.83 6.29 -12.18
CA LYS A 164 -11.98 6.55 -11.31
C LYS A 164 -12.62 5.26 -10.81
N ALA A 165 -12.86 4.27 -11.68
CA ALA A 165 -13.41 2.98 -11.28
C ALA A 165 -12.47 2.25 -10.31
N GLU A 166 -11.17 2.28 -10.57
CA GLU A 166 -10.15 1.71 -9.66
C GLU A 166 -10.14 2.41 -8.30
N GLN A 167 -10.27 3.74 -8.27
CA GLN A 167 -10.40 4.49 -7.03
C GLN A 167 -11.62 4.05 -6.21
N LEU A 168 -12.78 3.90 -6.85
CA LEU A 168 -14.01 3.46 -6.17
C LEU A 168 -13.83 2.06 -5.57
N GLN A 169 -13.15 1.15 -6.28
CA GLN A 169 -12.83 -0.16 -5.74
C GLN A 169 -11.90 -0.07 -4.51
N HIS A 170 -10.87 0.77 -4.57
CA HIS A 170 -9.97 0.99 -3.44
C HIS A 170 -10.70 1.61 -2.23
N GLN A 171 -11.65 2.52 -2.46
CA GLN A 171 -12.49 3.08 -1.39
C GLN A 171 -13.39 2.02 -0.76
N ALA A 172 -14.01 1.16 -1.55
CA ALA A 172 -14.81 0.04 -1.04
C ALA A 172 -13.97 -0.90 -0.17
N ASN A 173 -12.81 -1.34 -0.68
CA ASN A 173 -11.89 -2.22 0.06
C ASN A 173 -11.41 -1.57 1.36
N ALA A 174 -11.04 -0.28 1.32
CA ALA A 174 -10.60 0.45 2.51
C ALA A 174 -11.72 0.60 3.55
N GLN A 175 -12.97 0.79 3.11
CA GLN A 175 -14.14 0.86 3.98
C GLN A 175 -14.41 -0.49 4.65
N ASP A 176 -14.31 -1.59 3.90
CA ASP A 176 -14.47 -2.95 4.44
C ASP A 176 -13.40 -3.27 5.50
N ILE A 177 -12.13 -2.94 5.22
CA ILE A 177 -11.03 -3.08 6.18
C ILE A 177 -11.27 -2.22 7.42
N LYS A 178 -11.71 -0.96 7.24
CA LYS A 178 -12.01 -0.06 8.35
C LYS A 178 -13.12 -0.61 9.24
N GLN A 179 -14.19 -1.12 8.65
CA GLN A 179 -15.29 -1.74 9.40
C GLN A 179 -14.82 -3.00 10.14
N ALA A 180 -13.99 -3.83 9.49
CA ALA A 180 -13.42 -5.01 10.10
C ALA A 180 -12.54 -4.67 11.32
N ILE A 181 -11.71 -3.61 11.22
CA ILE A 181 -10.91 -3.09 12.34
C ILE A 181 -11.79 -2.59 13.48
N GLN A 182 -12.87 -1.86 13.18
CA GLN A 182 -13.82 -1.41 14.21
C GLN A 182 -14.46 -2.59 14.95
N ASN A 183 -14.90 -3.61 14.21
CA ASN A 183 -15.46 -4.83 14.79
C ASN A 183 -14.41 -5.59 15.62
N LEU A 184 -13.17 -5.67 15.13
CA LEU A 184 -12.05 -6.28 15.86
C LEU A 184 -11.79 -5.53 17.17
N ASN A 185 -11.78 -4.20 17.17
CA ASN A 185 -11.60 -3.40 18.37
C ASN A 185 -12.71 -3.62 19.40
N GLN A 186 -13.96 -3.77 18.97
CA GLN A 186 -15.07 -4.14 19.86
C GLN A 186 -14.87 -5.54 20.47
N GLN A 187 -14.47 -6.52 19.65
CA GLN A 187 -14.16 -7.87 20.15
C GLN A 187 -12.99 -7.85 21.14
N ARG A 188 -12.00 -6.99 20.92
CA ARG A 188 -10.88 -6.80 21.84
C ARG A 188 -11.36 -6.30 23.20
N THR A 189 -12.23 -5.28 23.24
CA THR A 189 -12.80 -4.79 24.51
C THR A 189 -13.55 -5.87 25.27
N VAL A 190 -14.30 -6.73 24.57
CA VAL A 190 -15.00 -7.88 25.21
C VAL A 190 -14.00 -8.88 25.77
N LEU A 191 -12.93 -9.22 25.03
CA LEU A 191 -11.88 -10.11 25.51
C LEU A 191 -11.14 -9.53 26.71
N ASP A 192 -10.80 -8.24 26.68
CA ASP A 192 -10.13 -7.56 27.79
C ASP A 192 -10.98 -7.61 29.07
N ALA A 193 -12.29 -7.37 28.95
CA ALA A 193 -13.23 -7.47 30.06
C ALA A 193 -13.39 -8.92 30.58
N GLU A 194 -13.45 -9.90 29.69
CA GLU A 194 -13.51 -11.31 30.09
C GLU A 194 -12.23 -11.76 30.78
N GLN A 195 -11.06 -11.33 30.29
CA GLN A 195 -9.78 -11.61 30.93
C GLN A 195 -9.74 -11.02 32.34
N ALA A 196 -10.08 -9.74 32.49
CA ALA A 196 -10.11 -9.07 33.79
C ALA A 196 -11.07 -9.75 34.78
N ARG A 197 -12.20 -10.29 34.29
CA ARG A 197 -13.14 -11.08 35.11
C ARG A 197 -12.56 -12.43 35.55
N LEU A 198 -11.79 -13.09 34.68
CA LEU A 198 -11.24 -14.42 34.93
C LEU A 198 -9.98 -14.40 35.81
N GLU A 199 -9.18 -13.35 35.72
CA GLU A 199 -7.91 -13.19 36.45
C GLU A 199 -8.03 -13.48 37.97
N PRO A 200 -8.97 -12.89 38.73
CA PRO A 200 -9.11 -13.19 40.16
C PRO A 200 -9.56 -14.63 40.44
N LEU A 201 -10.32 -15.26 39.53
CA LEU A 201 -10.73 -16.67 39.68
C LEU A 201 -9.55 -17.62 39.43
N ILE A 202 -8.68 -17.27 38.48
CA ILE A 202 -7.44 -18.02 38.22
C ILE A 202 -6.52 -17.95 39.43
N GLU A 203 -6.39 -16.78 40.08
CA GLU A 203 -5.60 -16.64 41.32
C GLU A 203 -6.16 -17.52 42.45
N LYS A 204 -7.48 -17.49 42.70
CA LYS A 204 -8.12 -18.36 43.69
C LYS A 204 -7.91 -19.85 43.38
N TYR A 205 -7.98 -20.23 42.12
CA TYR A 205 -7.72 -21.61 41.68
C TYR A 205 -6.28 -22.03 42.02
N GLN A 206 -5.30 -21.17 41.73
CA GLN A 206 -3.89 -21.42 42.02
C GLN A 206 -3.61 -21.57 43.52
N ARG A 207 -4.36 -20.85 44.36
CA ARG A 207 -4.28 -20.96 45.83
C ARG A 207 -5.07 -22.15 46.40
N GLY A 208 -5.79 -22.91 45.57
CA GLY A 208 -6.63 -24.03 46.01
C GLY A 208 -7.90 -23.61 46.75
N GLU A 209 -8.34 -22.37 46.56
CA GLU A 209 -9.48 -21.76 47.28
C GLU A 209 -10.83 -21.99 46.60
N LEU A 210 -10.85 -22.59 45.41
CA LEU A 210 -12.08 -22.89 44.67
C LEU A 210 -12.62 -24.28 45.04
N ASN A 211 -13.93 -24.36 45.25
CA ASN A 211 -14.62 -25.65 45.41
C ASN A 211 -14.76 -26.38 44.06
N PRO A 212 -15.10 -27.70 44.05
CA PRO A 212 -15.19 -28.48 42.80
C PRO A 212 -16.13 -27.90 41.74
N THR A 213 -17.26 -27.30 42.14
CA THR A 213 -18.22 -26.67 41.22
C THR A 213 -17.64 -25.42 40.59
N GLU A 214 -16.95 -24.60 41.38
CA GLU A 214 -16.26 -23.39 40.91
C GLU A 214 -15.11 -23.73 39.96
N VAL A 215 -14.36 -24.80 40.24
CA VAL A 215 -13.31 -25.31 39.34
C VAL A 215 -13.90 -25.73 38.00
N GLN A 216 -15.03 -26.44 37.99
CA GLN A 216 -15.70 -26.83 36.75
C GLN A 216 -16.24 -25.62 35.97
N ALA A 217 -16.77 -24.61 36.66
CA ALA A 217 -17.23 -23.37 36.04
C ALA A 217 -16.07 -22.59 35.42
N LEU A 218 -14.98 -22.39 36.17
CA LEU A 218 -13.76 -21.74 35.68
C LEU A 218 -13.20 -22.45 34.45
N ASN A 219 -13.09 -23.78 34.47
CA ASN A 219 -12.61 -24.56 33.33
C ASN A 219 -13.51 -24.45 32.09
N ARG A 220 -14.81 -24.22 32.26
CA ARG A 220 -15.73 -23.97 31.15
C ARG A 220 -15.52 -22.58 30.57
N ASP A 221 -15.35 -21.59 31.43
CA ASP A 221 -15.13 -20.21 31.00
C ASP A 221 -13.76 -20.02 30.34
N LEU A 222 -12.71 -20.65 30.87
CA LEU A 222 -11.38 -20.66 30.24
C LEU A 222 -11.43 -21.24 28.82
N ARG A 223 -12.11 -22.39 28.62
CA ARG A 223 -12.28 -22.98 27.27
C ARG A 223 -13.04 -22.05 26.32
N LYS A 224 -14.06 -21.33 26.82
CA LYS A 224 -14.78 -20.34 26.01
C LYS A 224 -13.88 -19.15 25.65
N PHE A 225 -13.15 -18.63 26.62
CA PHE A 225 -12.20 -17.52 26.44
C PHE A 225 -11.11 -17.88 25.44
N GLU A 226 -10.50 -19.06 25.55
CA GLU A 226 -9.50 -19.58 24.61
C GLU A 226 -10.04 -19.64 23.18
N LYS A 227 -11.26 -20.17 22.99
CA LYS A 227 -11.90 -20.23 21.66
C LYS A 227 -12.14 -18.83 21.07
N LYS A 228 -12.60 -17.87 21.89
CA LYS A 228 -12.79 -16.47 21.46
C LYS A 228 -11.46 -15.80 21.13
N SER A 229 -10.44 -15.98 21.97
CA SER A 229 -9.09 -15.45 21.76
C SER A 229 -8.46 -16.00 20.47
N ALA A 230 -8.57 -17.30 20.21
CA ALA A 230 -8.10 -17.91 18.96
C ALA A 230 -8.83 -17.36 17.72
N THR A 231 -10.14 -17.10 17.85
CA THR A 231 -10.93 -16.51 16.77
C THR A 231 -10.51 -15.07 16.51
N PHE A 232 -10.35 -14.26 17.57
CA PHE A 232 -9.84 -12.91 17.50
C PHE A 232 -8.46 -12.84 16.84
N GLN A 233 -7.54 -13.75 17.21
CA GLN A 233 -6.20 -13.80 16.61
C GLN A 233 -6.25 -14.10 15.11
N ARG A 234 -7.10 -15.03 14.68
CA ARG A 234 -7.29 -15.33 13.26
C ARG A 234 -7.82 -14.11 12.51
N VAL A 235 -8.92 -13.52 12.98
CA VAL A 235 -9.53 -12.34 12.34
C VAL A 235 -8.54 -11.16 12.32
N SER A 236 -7.76 -10.98 13.39
CA SER A 236 -6.71 -9.96 13.43
C SER A 236 -5.62 -10.19 12.40
N ALA A 237 -5.23 -11.45 12.15
CA ALA A 237 -4.27 -11.80 11.12
C ALA A 237 -4.85 -11.53 9.71
N ASP A 238 -6.07 -11.98 9.46
CA ASP A 238 -6.77 -11.79 8.17
C ASP A 238 -6.91 -10.30 7.82
N ILE A 239 -7.27 -9.46 8.80
CA ILE A 239 -7.36 -7.99 8.62
C ILE A 239 -5.97 -7.38 8.36
N THR A 240 -4.93 -7.88 9.04
CA THR A 240 -3.56 -7.41 8.84
C THR A 240 -3.09 -7.73 7.42
N GLU A 241 -3.35 -8.95 6.94
CA GLU A 241 -3.06 -9.39 5.58
C GLU A 241 -3.81 -8.54 4.55
N ALA A 242 -5.12 -8.35 4.70
CA ALA A 242 -5.92 -7.52 3.81
C ALA A 242 -5.40 -6.06 3.74
N ARG A 243 -4.95 -5.51 4.87
CA ARG A 243 -4.34 -4.17 4.92
C ARG A 243 -3.00 -4.13 4.18
N MET A 244 -2.15 -5.14 4.33
CA MET A 244 -0.88 -5.25 3.60
C MET A 244 -1.10 -5.42 2.10
N ASP A 245 -2.11 -6.20 1.69
CA ASP A 245 -2.47 -6.39 0.29
C ASP A 245 -2.90 -5.08 -0.37
N GLU A 246 -3.74 -4.29 0.30
CA GLU A 246 -4.13 -2.98 -0.21
C GLU A 246 -2.93 -2.03 -0.33
N ARG A 247 -2.00 -2.02 0.64
CA ARG A 247 -0.76 -1.23 0.53
C ARG A 247 0.13 -1.67 -0.63
N THR A 248 0.31 -2.97 -0.77
CA THR A 248 1.10 -3.56 -1.85
C THR A 248 0.52 -3.22 -3.22
N LYS A 249 -0.81 -3.19 -3.34
CA LYS A 249 -1.48 -2.73 -4.58
C LYS A 249 -1.14 -1.29 -4.91
N VAL A 250 -1.02 -0.39 -3.94
CA VAL A 250 -0.61 1.01 -4.19
C VAL A 250 0.84 1.07 -4.71
N GLY A 251 1.71 0.23 -4.18
CA GLY A 251 3.06 0.00 -4.70
C GLY A 251 3.14 -0.79 -6.01
N SER A 252 2.02 -1.10 -6.64
CA SER A 252 1.93 -1.90 -7.87
C SER A 252 2.62 -3.28 -7.77
N GLY A 253 2.57 -3.91 -6.60
CA GLY A 253 3.15 -5.24 -6.38
C GLY A 253 4.66 -5.25 -6.12
N LEU A 254 5.30 -4.08 -6.02
CA LEU A 254 6.72 -4.00 -5.72
C LEU A 254 7.02 -4.45 -4.28
N PRO A 255 8.19 -5.06 -4.02
CA PRO A 255 8.64 -5.33 -2.66
C PRO A 255 8.69 -4.03 -1.86
N HIS A 256 8.10 -4.04 -0.66
CA HIS A 256 7.96 -2.82 0.13
C HIS A 256 8.47 -2.97 1.56
N MET A 257 8.85 -1.84 2.14
CA MET A 257 9.13 -1.69 3.55
C MET A 257 8.40 -0.47 4.10
N ASN A 258 7.87 -0.61 5.31
CA ASN A 258 7.29 0.53 6.00
C ASN A 258 8.41 1.41 6.58
N VAL A 259 8.37 2.70 6.25
CA VAL A 259 9.30 3.72 6.75
C VAL A 259 8.68 4.46 7.95
N LEU A 260 7.41 4.82 7.83
CA LEU A 260 6.61 5.47 8.87
C LEU A 260 5.22 4.85 8.90
N GLU A 261 4.67 4.66 10.10
CA GLU A 261 3.32 4.11 10.30
C GLU A 261 2.50 5.04 11.19
N GLY A 262 1.59 5.81 10.60
CA GLY A 262 0.66 6.68 11.34
C GLY A 262 1.36 7.63 12.29
N ALA A 263 2.52 8.16 11.89
CA ALA A 263 3.31 9.06 12.71
C ALA A 263 2.74 10.49 12.64
N PRO A 264 2.89 11.32 13.68
CA PRO A 264 2.55 12.74 13.59
C PRO A 264 3.33 13.43 12.46
N ILE A 265 2.70 14.40 11.79
CA ILE A 265 3.38 15.25 10.82
C ILE A 265 4.18 16.32 11.57
N ASP A 266 5.45 16.03 11.82
CA ASP A 266 6.40 16.92 12.49
C ASP A 266 7.82 16.81 11.89
N ASN A 267 8.75 17.58 12.43
CA ASN A 267 10.13 17.61 11.94
C ASN A 267 10.84 16.24 12.04
N ASP A 268 10.50 15.39 13.01
CA ASP A 268 11.13 14.07 13.17
C ASP A 268 10.64 13.12 12.08
N SER A 269 9.33 13.05 11.85
CA SER A 269 8.75 12.25 10.77
C SER A 269 9.24 12.71 9.40
N ILE A 270 9.31 14.02 9.16
CA ILE A 270 9.85 14.56 7.90
C ILE A 270 11.35 14.26 7.76
N GLY A 271 12.12 14.33 8.84
CA GLY A 271 13.53 13.92 8.84
C GLY A 271 13.73 12.44 8.51
N LYS A 272 12.89 11.55 9.03
CA LYS A 272 12.91 10.12 8.69
C LYS A 272 12.56 9.87 7.23
N LEU A 273 11.56 10.56 6.69
CA LEU A 273 11.25 10.51 5.26
C LEU A 273 12.45 11.00 4.43
N HIS A 274 13.05 12.15 4.79
CA HIS A 274 14.23 12.68 4.10
C HIS A 274 15.35 11.63 3.99
N ASN A 275 15.67 10.96 5.10
CA ASN A 275 16.69 9.92 5.13
C ASN A 275 16.30 8.70 4.28
N SER A 276 15.02 8.34 4.25
CA SER A 276 14.56 7.23 3.41
C SER A 276 14.69 7.52 1.91
N LEU A 277 14.49 8.79 1.51
CA LEU A 277 14.66 9.25 0.14
C LEU A 277 16.11 9.15 -0.37
N GLU A 278 17.09 8.76 0.44
CA GLU A 278 18.43 8.42 -0.09
C GLU A 278 18.43 7.12 -0.92
N LYS A 279 17.44 6.25 -0.73
CA LYS A 279 17.30 4.99 -1.44
C LYS A 279 16.54 5.16 -2.75
N ASP A 280 17.02 4.50 -3.80
CA ASP A 280 16.31 4.42 -5.08
C ASP A 280 14.98 3.65 -4.90
N GLY A 281 14.02 3.95 -5.76
CA GLY A 281 12.67 3.37 -5.73
C GLY A 281 11.58 4.42 -5.49
N PHE A 282 10.42 3.98 -4.99
CA PHE A 282 9.24 4.81 -4.81
C PHE A 282 8.91 4.94 -3.33
N HIS A 283 8.56 6.15 -2.88
CA HIS A 283 8.08 6.38 -1.53
C HIS A 283 6.65 6.89 -1.62
N VAL A 284 5.68 6.04 -1.29
CA VAL A 284 4.26 6.42 -1.28
C VAL A 284 3.93 6.98 0.09
N ILE A 285 3.33 8.16 0.08
CA ILE A 285 3.01 8.95 1.26
C ILE A 285 1.50 8.99 1.40
N HIS A 286 1.00 8.45 2.51
CA HIS A 286 -0.39 8.51 2.89
C HIS A 286 -0.57 9.56 3.99
N LEU A 287 -1.40 10.56 3.72
CA LEU A 287 -1.82 11.55 4.71
C LEU A 287 -3.17 11.15 5.30
N ASN A 288 -3.26 11.17 6.62
CA ASN A 288 -4.43 10.74 7.38
C ASN A 288 -4.77 11.77 8.47
N LYS A 289 -5.99 11.65 9.00
CA LYS A 289 -6.47 12.44 10.14
C LYS A 289 -6.61 11.58 11.37
N THR A 290 -6.21 12.05 12.54
CA THR A 290 -6.49 11.39 13.83
C THR A 290 -8.00 11.24 14.06
N SER A 291 -8.79 12.23 13.63
CA SER A 291 -10.26 12.18 13.68
C SER A 291 -10.88 11.13 12.73
N GLY A 292 -10.09 10.53 11.84
CA GLY A 292 -10.55 9.74 10.71
C GLY A 292 -11.14 10.60 9.58
N GLY A 293 -11.48 9.93 8.48
CA GLY A 293 -12.04 10.53 7.26
C GLY A 293 -11.24 10.16 6.00
N ASP A 294 -11.50 10.87 4.90
CA ASP A 294 -10.78 10.70 3.65
C ASP A 294 -9.32 11.12 3.80
N GLY A 295 -8.41 10.27 3.33
CA GLY A 295 -6.97 10.53 3.25
C GLY A 295 -6.55 11.20 1.95
N HIS A 296 -5.25 11.44 1.82
CA HIS A 296 -4.62 11.84 0.55
C HIS A 296 -3.38 10.98 0.30
N VAL A 297 -3.05 10.74 -0.97
CA VAL A 297 -1.90 9.93 -1.36
C VAL A 297 -1.07 10.69 -2.38
N MET A 298 0.23 10.73 -2.14
CA MET A 298 1.26 11.33 -3.00
C MET A 298 2.45 10.37 -3.06
N ALA A 299 3.41 10.62 -3.96
CA ALA A 299 4.60 9.78 -3.99
C ALA A 299 5.87 10.52 -4.42
N PHE A 300 7.00 10.01 -3.97
CA PHE A 300 8.31 10.28 -4.56
C PHE A 300 8.79 9.09 -5.37
N GLN A 301 9.62 9.38 -6.36
CA GLN A 301 10.51 8.43 -7.02
C GLN A 301 11.93 8.97 -6.92
N LYS A 302 12.87 8.13 -6.53
CA LYS A 302 14.30 8.38 -6.67
C LYS A 302 14.91 7.40 -7.66
N GLN A 303 15.67 7.93 -8.61
CA GLN A 303 16.39 7.15 -9.62
C GLN A 303 17.63 7.94 -10.04
N ASN A 304 18.82 7.33 -9.96
CA ASN A 304 20.06 7.92 -10.48
C ASN A 304 20.35 9.36 -9.98
N GLY A 305 20.10 9.62 -8.70
CA GLY A 305 20.31 10.94 -8.09
C GLY A 305 19.34 12.03 -8.56
N GLN A 306 18.25 11.64 -9.21
CA GLN A 306 17.10 12.50 -9.50
C GLN A 306 15.95 12.15 -8.58
N TYR A 307 15.17 13.17 -8.23
CA TYR A 307 13.97 13.06 -7.42
C TYR A 307 12.79 13.56 -8.23
N LYS A 308 11.71 12.80 -8.23
CA LYS A 308 10.42 13.23 -8.76
C LYS A 308 9.36 13.10 -7.68
N PHE A 309 8.66 14.19 -7.41
CA PHE A 309 7.49 14.23 -6.54
C PHE A 309 6.25 14.28 -7.41
N MET A 310 5.21 13.54 -7.05
CA MET A 310 3.92 13.55 -7.73
C MET A 310 2.80 13.70 -6.71
N ASP A 311 2.01 14.74 -6.89
CA ASP A 311 0.73 14.92 -6.19
C ASP A 311 -0.41 14.96 -7.23
N PRO A 312 -1.41 14.06 -7.13
CA PRO A 312 -2.50 13.99 -8.09
C PRO A 312 -3.40 15.23 -8.12
N ASN A 313 -3.33 16.09 -7.10
CA ASN A 313 -4.07 17.35 -7.08
C ASN A 313 -3.32 18.54 -7.69
N THR A 314 -2.01 18.44 -7.88
CA THR A 314 -1.19 19.54 -8.39
C THR A 314 -0.44 19.11 -9.65
N GLY A 315 0.66 18.39 -9.52
CA GLY A 315 1.50 18.00 -10.64
C GLY A 315 2.69 17.12 -10.26
N GLU A 316 3.53 16.88 -11.26
CA GLU A 316 4.82 16.24 -11.11
C GLU A 316 5.95 17.27 -11.08
N PHE A 317 6.81 17.19 -10.07
CA PHE A 317 7.92 18.09 -9.86
C PHE A 317 9.22 17.29 -9.82
N GLN A 318 10.22 17.74 -10.54
CA GLN A 318 11.52 17.08 -10.61
C GLN A 318 12.62 17.99 -10.08
N THR A 319 13.52 17.44 -9.27
CA THR A 319 14.71 18.13 -8.76
C THR A 319 15.89 17.17 -8.65
N LYS A 320 17.10 17.73 -8.56
CA LYS A 320 18.33 17.00 -8.26
C LYS A 320 18.74 17.11 -6.79
N ASP A 321 18.10 17.99 -6.04
CA ASP A 321 18.46 18.29 -4.65
C ASP A 321 17.53 17.54 -3.69
N PRO A 322 18.04 16.62 -2.84
CA PRO A 322 17.24 15.90 -1.87
C PRO A 322 16.51 16.82 -0.88
N LYS A 323 17.11 17.97 -0.51
CA LYS A 323 16.47 18.94 0.38
C LYS A 323 15.28 19.60 -0.28
N GLN A 324 15.41 19.95 -1.57
CA GLN A 324 14.30 20.50 -2.34
C GLN A 324 13.17 19.49 -2.48
N ALA A 325 13.48 18.20 -2.69
CA ALA A 325 12.46 17.16 -2.76
C ALA A 325 11.56 17.16 -1.51
N THR A 326 12.16 17.19 -0.32
CA THR A 326 11.39 17.29 0.94
C THR A 326 10.70 18.63 1.14
N ASN A 327 11.33 19.75 0.73
CA ASN A 327 10.70 21.06 0.84
C ASN A 327 9.47 21.23 -0.06
N ILE A 328 9.44 20.57 -1.23
CA ILE A 328 8.26 20.50 -2.08
C ILE A 328 7.11 19.84 -1.33
N LEU A 329 7.35 18.72 -0.63
CA LEU A 329 6.33 18.08 0.21
C LEU A 329 5.86 19.02 1.32
N LEU A 330 6.78 19.66 2.05
CA LEU A 330 6.44 20.58 3.13
C LEU A 330 5.53 21.72 2.64
N ASP A 331 5.81 22.31 1.48
CA ASP A 331 4.94 23.34 0.92
C ASP A 331 3.55 22.80 0.54
N HIS A 332 3.44 21.54 0.08
CA HIS A 332 2.13 20.93 -0.13
C HIS A 332 1.39 20.72 1.20
N LEU A 333 2.10 20.26 2.24
CA LEU A 333 1.55 20.08 3.59
C LEU A 333 1.00 21.39 4.14
N ASP A 334 1.78 22.47 4.08
CA ASP A 334 1.40 23.76 4.65
C ASP A 334 0.27 24.43 3.87
N ASN A 335 0.29 24.37 2.53
CA ASN A 335 -0.62 25.15 1.70
C ASN A 335 -1.90 24.41 1.29
N ALA A 336 -1.86 23.08 1.17
CA ALA A 336 -2.99 22.30 0.64
C ALA A 336 -3.53 21.25 1.63
N TYR A 337 -2.70 20.82 2.59
CA TYR A 337 -2.94 19.60 3.36
C TYR A 337 -2.79 19.77 4.89
N SER A 338 -2.87 21.00 5.39
CA SER A 338 -2.72 21.32 6.83
C SER A 338 -3.79 20.70 7.74
N LYS A 339 -4.88 20.20 7.14
CA LYS A 339 -5.95 19.45 7.83
C LYS A 339 -5.58 18.01 8.19
N PHE A 340 -4.46 17.49 7.67
CA PHE A 340 -3.95 16.17 8.00
C PHE A 340 -2.88 16.30 9.08
N ASP A 341 -2.84 15.35 10.00
CA ASP A 341 -1.96 15.36 11.17
C ASP A 341 -1.15 14.07 11.31
N LEU A 342 -1.44 13.04 10.50
CA LEU A 342 -0.75 11.77 10.48
C LEU A 342 -0.17 11.45 9.09
N ILE A 343 1.03 10.87 9.06
CA ILE A 343 1.74 10.41 7.88
C ILE A 343 2.14 8.93 8.00
N THR A 344 1.87 8.18 6.95
CA THR A 344 2.43 6.85 6.72
C THR A 344 3.26 6.90 5.45
N VAL A 345 4.44 6.30 5.47
CA VAL A 345 5.34 6.23 4.31
C VAL A 345 5.75 4.79 4.09
N ASP A 346 5.51 4.31 2.88
CA ASP A 346 5.95 3.01 2.42
C ASP A 346 6.98 3.20 1.28
N HIS A 347 8.14 2.54 1.40
CA HIS A 347 9.18 2.52 0.38
C HIS A 347 9.06 1.23 -0.44
N PHE A 348 9.04 1.36 -1.75
CA PHE A 348 8.95 0.28 -2.72
C PHE A 348 10.22 0.24 -3.56
N ASN A 349 10.90 -0.92 -3.57
CA ASN A 349 12.10 -1.11 -4.38
C ASN A 349 11.70 -1.22 -5.85
N GLY A 350 12.12 -0.24 -6.65
CA GLY A 350 11.81 -0.12 -8.08
C GLY A 350 12.76 -0.86 -8.99
#